data_AF-A0A7J7GVL8-F1
#
_entry.id   AF-A0A7J7GVL8-F1
#
_cell.length_a   1.000
_cell.length_b   1.000
_cell.length_c   1.000
_cell.angle_alpha   90.00
_cell.angle_beta   90.00
_cell.angle_gamma   90.00
#
_symmetry.space_group_name_H-M   'P 1'
#
loop_
_entity.id
_entity.type
_entity.pdbx_description
1 polymer ?
#
loop_
_entity_poly.entity_id
_entity_poly.type
_entity_poly.pdbx_seq_one_letter_code
_entity_poly.pdbx_strand_id
1 'polypeptide(L)' 'MKLVNHGMSHELMDTVERLTKEHYKKCLEQRFKEMVESKGLETVQSEINDLDWESTFFFCHLPVSNISEIPDLQDDYS' A
#
# COMPACT_ATOMS: atom_id res chain seq x y z
N MET A 1 9.83 15.42 -13.52
CA MET A 1 10.77 16.18 -12.67
C MET A 1 10.63 15.67 -11.24
N LYS A 2 11.72 15.42 -10.50
CA LYS A 2 11.68 15.01 -9.09
C LYS A 2 12.18 16.19 -8.24
N LEU A 3 11.49 16.49 -7.13
CA LEU A 3 11.92 17.52 -6.19
C LEU A 3 12.98 16.93 -5.24
N VAL A 4 14.10 17.61 -5.09
CA VAL A 4 15.16 17.28 -4.14
C VAL A 4 15.34 18.44 -3.15
N ASN A 5 15.91 18.17 -1.97
CA ASN A 5 16.07 19.14 -0.89
C ASN A 5 14.73 19.75 -0.41
N HIS A 6 13.70 18.89 -0.29
CA HIS A 6 12.33 19.26 0.09
C HIS A 6 12.12 19.56 1.59
N GLY A 7 13.17 19.49 2.41
CA GLY A 7 13.10 19.80 3.85
C GLY A 7 12.43 18.73 4.72
N MET A 8 12.00 17.60 4.15
CA MET A 8 11.58 16.43 4.94
C MET A 8 12.81 15.64 5.36
N SER A 9 12.81 15.14 6.60
CA SER A 9 13.90 14.32 7.11
C SER A 9 14.04 13.02 6.30
N HIS A 10 15.28 12.64 6.00
CA HIS A 10 15.57 11.35 5.37
C HIS A 10 15.15 10.18 6.27
N GLU A 11 15.32 10.31 7.58
CA GLU A 11 14.90 9.29 8.56
C GLU A 11 13.39 9.03 8.52
N LEU A 12 12.59 10.09 8.32
CA LEU A 12 11.14 9.96 8.17
C LEU A 12 10.80 9.19 6.89
N MET A 13 11.45 9.53 5.77
CA MET A 13 11.24 8.85 4.50
C MET A 13 11.61 7.36 4.59
N ASP A 14 12.75 7.04 5.21
CA ASP A 14 13.22 5.67 5.43
C ASP A 14 12.24 4.87 6.31
N THR A 15 11.68 5.53 7.34
CA THR A 15 10.68 4.93 8.23
C THR A 15 9.39 4.62 7.48
N VAL A 16 8.86 5.58 6.72
CA VAL A 16 7.64 5.40 5.92
C VAL A 16 7.83 4.28 4.89
N GLU A 17 8.98 4.23 4.21
CA GLU A 17 9.30 3.17 3.26
C GLU A 17 9.32 1.79 3.93
N ARG A 18 10.03 1.66 5.06
CA ARG A 18 10.13 0.41 5.81
C ARG A 18 8.75 -0.07 6.27
N LEU A 19 7.99 0.80 6.93
CA LEU A 19 6.67 0.45 7.45
C LEU A 19 5.72 0.01 6.32
N THR A 20 5.74 0.73 5.18
CA THR A 20 4.89 0.39 4.03
C THR A 20 5.21 -1.00 3.46
N LYS A 21 6.50 -1.32 3.30
CA LYS A 21 6.94 -2.65 2.84
C LYS A 21 6.56 -3.75 3.83
N GLU A 22 6.71 -3.49 5.12
CA GLU A 22 6.33 -4.44 6.16
C GLU A 22 4.81 -4.69 6.18
N HIS A 23 4.00 -3.64 6.09
CA HIS A 23 2.55 -3.76 6.05
C HIS A 23 2.08 -4.54 4.82
N TYR A 24 2.67 -4.27 3.64
CA TYR A 24 2.40 -5.08 2.45
C TYR A 24 2.66 -6.57 2.72
N LYS A 25 3.86 -6.90 3.19
CA LYS A 25 4.28 -8.29 3.43
C LYS A 25 3.42 -9.00 4.47
N LYS A 26 3.04 -8.31 5.55
CA LYS A 26 2.29 -8.90 6.68
C LYS A 26 0.79 -9.01 6.38
N CYS A 27 0.22 -8.03 5.68
CA CYS A 27 -1.23 -7.83 5.67
C CYS A 27 -1.86 -7.85 4.26
N LEU A 28 -1.13 -7.41 3.23
CA LEU A 28 -1.69 -7.23 1.89
C LEU A 28 -1.28 -8.33 0.90
N GLU A 29 -0.08 -8.90 1.03
CA GLU A 29 0.46 -9.88 0.07
C GLU A 29 -0.46 -11.09 -0.09
N GLN A 30 -0.97 -11.64 1.02
CA GLN A 30 -1.87 -12.79 0.98
C GLN A 30 -3.22 -12.44 0.34
N ARG A 31 -3.82 -11.29 0.70
CA ARG A 31 -5.08 -10.81 0.11
C ARG A 31 -4.93 -10.54 -1.39
N PHE A 32 -3.76 -10.05 -1.81
CA PHE A 32 -3.45 -9.84 -3.21
C PHE A 32 -3.39 -11.17 -3.98
N LYS A 33 -2.69 -12.19 -3.45
CA LYS A 33 -2.67 -13.54 -4.06
C LYS A 33 -4.06 -14.14 -4.20
N GLU A 34 -4.88 -14.03 -3.15
CA GLU A 34 -6.28 -14.49 -3.19
C GLU A 34 -7.12 -13.74 -4.23
N MET A 35 -6.88 -12.43 -4.43
CA MET A 35 -7.53 -11.64 -5.47
C MET A 35 -7.09 -12.10 -6.87
N VAL A 36 -5.79 -12.35 -7.07
CA VAL A 36 -5.23 -12.84 -8.33
C VAL A 36 -5.78 -14.22 -8.68
N GLU A 37 -5.87 -15.13 -7.71
CA GLU A 37 -6.47 -16.47 -7.88
C GLU A 37 -7.98 -16.38 -8.17
N SER A 38 -8.75 -15.62 -7.37
CA SER A 38 -10.20 -15.53 -7.50
C SER A 38 -10.66 -14.87 -8.80
N LYS A 39 -9.87 -13.94 -9.35
CA LYS A 39 -10.09 -13.34 -10.67
C LYS A 39 -9.48 -14.14 -11.81
N GLY A 40 -8.82 -15.27 -11.53
CA GLY A 40 -8.22 -16.16 -12.53
C GLY A 40 -7.04 -15.55 -13.29
N LEU A 41 -6.43 -14.49 -12.75
CA LEU A 41 -5.42 -13.68 -13.44
C LEU A 41 -4.12 -14.47 -13.71
N GLU A 42 -3.83 -15.52 -12.94
CA GLU A 42 -2.67 -16.40 -13.12
C GLU A 42 -2.65 -17.13 -14.48
N THR A 43 -3.81 -17.28 -15.12
CA THR A 43 -3.98 -18.10 -16.34
C THR A 43 -4.45 -17.31 -17.56
N VAL A 44 -4.64 -15.99 -17.40
CA VAL A 44 -5.07 -15.13 -18.49
C VAL A 44 -3.93 -14.96 -19.50
N GLN A 45 -4.22 -15.24 -20.76
CA GLN A 45 -3.27 -15.06 -21.88
C GLN A 45 -3.58 -13.84 -22.76
N SER A 46 -4.76 -13.22 -22.55
CA SER A 46 -5.19 -12.01 -23.25
C SER A 46 -4.88 -10.76 -22.43
N GLU A 47 -4.70 -9.63 -23.09
CA GLU A 47 -4.54 -8.35 -22.40
C GLU A 47 -5.79 -7.99 -21.58
N ILE A 48 -5.58 -7.50 -20.36
CA ILE A 48 -6.62 -7.04 -19.44
C ILE A 48 -6.56 -5.51 -19.40
N ASN A 49 -7.65 -4.86 -19.80
CA ASN A 49 -7.69 -3.40 -19.97
C ASN A 49 -8.57 -2.69 -18.93
N ASP A 50 -9.19 -3.44 -18.03
CA ASP A 50 -10.18 -2.99 -17.05
C ASP A 50 -9.77 -3.30 -15.59
N LEU A 51 -8.49 -3.62 -15.36
CA LEU A 51 -7.95 -3.94 -14.04
C LEU A 51 -6.53 -3.40 -13.87
N ASP A 52 -6.30 -2.75 -12.72
CA ASP A 52 -4.97 -2.33 -12.30
C ASP A 52 -4.28 -3.47 -11.52
N TRP A 53 -3.05 -3.81 -11.92
CA TRP A 53 -2.19 -4.72 -11.16
C TRP A 53 -1.59 -3.99 -9.96
N GLU A 54 -2.42 -3.77 -8.94
CA GLU A 54 -2.08 -2.95 -7.78
C GLU A 54 -2.64 -3.55 -6.48
N SER A 55 -1.93 -3.32 -5.36
CA SER A 55 -2.40 -3.60 -4.01
C SER A 55 -2.31 -2.32 -3.19
N THR A 56 -3.46 -1.77 -2.77
CA THR A 56 -3.56 -0.42 -2.21
C THR A 56 -4.37 -0.38 -0.92
N PHE A 57 -3.99 0.55 -0.04
CA PHE A 57 -4.74 0.96 1.15
C PHE A 57 -4.68 2.49 1.26
N PHE A 58 -5.59 3.11 2.02
CA PHE A 58 -5.76 4.57 1.98
C PHE A 58 -5.81 5.20 3.38
N PHE A 59 -5.03 6.28 3.53
CA PHE A 59 -5.10 7.20 4.67
C PHE A 59 -5.84 8.48 4.30
N CYS A 60 -6.90 8.77 5.04
CA CYS A 60 -7.49 10.09 5.14
C CYS A 60 -6.86 10.77 6.35
N HIS A 61 -6.17 11.90 6.17
CA HIS A 61 -5.67 12.68 7.30
C HIS A 61 -6.64 13.79 7.71
N LEU A 62 -7.39 14.34 6.75
CA LEU A 62 -8.28 15.49 6.93
C LEU A 62 -9.56 15.31 6.09
N PRO A 63 -10.71 15.86 6.54
CA PRO A 63 -10.88 16.62 7.78
C PRO A 63 -10.92 15.74 9.04
N VAL A 64 -11.23 14.46 8.88
CA VAL A 64 -11.23 13.46 9.95
C VAL A 64 -10.27 12.37 9.56
N SER A 65 -9.34 12.05 10.47
CA SER A 65 -8.37 11.00 10.23
C SER A 65 -9.02 9.62 10.33
N ASN A 66 -8.74 8.74 9.38
CA ASN A 66 -9.18 7.33 9.43
C ASN A 66 -8.08 6.39 9.96
N ILE A 67 -6.96 6.91 10.47
CA ILE A 67 -5.78 6.09 10.79
C ILE A 67 -6.08 4.97 11.80
N SER A 68 -6.94 5.23 12.78
CA SER A 68 -7.35 4.26 13.81
C SER A 68 -8.32 3.20 13.29
N GLU A 69 -8.88 3.39 12.09
CA GLU A 69 -9.85 2.48 11.48
C GLU A 69 -9.18 1.47 10.55
N ILE A 70 -7.90 1.67 10.23
CA ILE A 70 -7.18 0.78 9.31
C ILE A 70 -6.76 -0.48 10.09
N PRO A 71 -7.33 -1.65 9.75
CA PRO A 71 -6.98 -2.88 10.44
C PRO A 71 -5.54 -3.25 10.13
N ASP A 72 -4.87 -3.88 11.10
CA ASP A 72 -3.51 -4.40 10.95
C ASP A 72 -2.45 -3.29 10.71
N LEU A 73 -2.80 -2.02 10.96
CA LEU A 73 -1.84 -0.93 11.00
C LEU A 73 -1.08 -0.96 12.34
N GLN A 74 0.25 -0.96 12.29
CA GLN A 74 1.07 -0.94 13.50
C GLN A 74 1.00 0.44 14.17
N ASP A 75 1.08 0.49 15.50
CA ASP A 75 1.11 1.74 16.28
C ASP A 75 2.21 2.71 15.82
N ASP A 76 3.27 2.20 15.16
CA ASP A 76 4.41 2.93 14.60
C ASP A 76 4.04 3.96 13.51
N TYR A 77 2.80 3.96 13.01
CA TYR A 77 2.28 4.96 12.06
C TYR A 77 1.71 6.23 12.73
N SER A 78 1.62 6.24 14.07
CA SER A 78 0.99 7.31 14.88
C SER A 78 1.95 8.41 15.31
#